data_AF-A0A507EC09-F1
#
_entry.id   AF-A0A507EC09-F1
#
_cell.length_a   1.000
_cell.length_b   1.000
_cell.length_c   1.000
_cell.angle_alpha   90.00
_cell.angle_beta   90.00
_cell.angle_gamma   90.00
#
_symmetry.space_group_name_H-M   'P 1'
#
loop_
_entity.id
_entity.type
_entity.pdbx_description
1 polymer ?
#
loop_
_entity_poly.entity_id
_entity_poly.type
_entity_poly.pdbx_seq_one_letter_code
_entity_poly.pdbx_strand_id
1 'polypeptide(L)'
;MVYTEEDLNKRLDTDIDVLLGSLTHIVESATLRQPSLTDASLLEPKDRYKIAQERQLMQGAAANIVNSAQSLLTLTSELKQALLLNDFKMLNSTAQSRWLTIKDREAKGNGTLLEFQKELERVTAEIEDALYGR
;
A
#
# COMPACT_ATOMS: atom_id res chain seq x y z
N MET A 1 -4.69 -9.81 7.75
CA MET A 1 -4.58 -10.73 6.60
C MET A 1 -3.45 -10.22 5.74
N VAL A 2 -2.41 -11.03 5.51
CA VAL A 2 -1.37 -10.72 4.51
C VAL A 2 -1.90 -11.31 3.22
N TYR A 3 -2.43 -10.47 2.32
CA TYR A 3 -2.78 -10.92 0.98
C TYR A 3 -1.49 -11.32 0.27
N THR A 4 -1.49 -12.49 -0.36
CA THR A 4 -0.36 -12.88 -1.19
C THR A 4 -0.39 -12.07 -2.49
N GLU A 5 0.76 -11.89 -3.12
CA GLU A 5 0.84 -11.27 -4.45
C GLU A 5 -0.10 -11.97 -5.45
N GLU A 6 -0.24 -13.30 -5.33
CA GLU A 6 -1.13 -14.11 -6.14
C GLU A 6 -2.62 -13.74 -5.93
N ASP A 7 -3.04 -13.46 -4.69
CA ASP A 7 -4.42 -13.04 -4.41
C ASP A 7 -4.72 -11.65 -4.99
N LEU A 8 -3.75 -10.75 -4.94
CA LEU A 8 -3.88 -9.40 -5.50
C LEU A 8 -3.95 -9.46 -7.04
N ASN A 9 -3.14 -10.30 -7.67
CA ASN A 9 -3.18 -10.51 -9.11
C ASN A 9 -4.49 -11.15 -9.56
N LYS A 10 -4.97 -12.19 -8.85
CA LYS A 10 -6.28 -12.81 -9.15
C LYS A 10 -7.43 -11.79 -9.08
N ARG A 11 -7.40 -10.93 -8.06
CA ARG A 11 -8.40 -9.87 -7.91
C ARG A 11 -8.31 -8.83 -9.02
N LEU A 12 -7.09 -8.39 -9.37
CA LEU A 12 -6.84 -7.47 -10.47
C LEU A 12 -7.37 -8.01 -11.81
N ASP A 13 -7.03 -9.26 -12.13
CA ASP A 13 -7.45 -9.91 -13.37
C ASP A 13 -8.98 -10.01 -13.43
N THR A 14 -9.61 -10.44 -12.33
CA THR A 14 -11.07 -10.54 -12.23
C THR A 14 -11.75 -9.18 -12.45
N ASP A 15 -11.25 -8.13 -11.79
CA ASP A 15 -11.83 -6.79 -11.89
C ASP A 15 -11.65 -6.20 -13.31
N ILE A 16 -10.52 -6.48 -13.97
CA ILE A 16 -10.27 -6.07 -15.36
C ILE A 16 -11.17 -6.83 -16.33
N ASP A 17 -11.32 -8.14 -16.17
CA ASP A 17 -12.17 -8.98 -17.04
C ASP A 17 -13.64 -8.55 -16.95
N VAL A 18 -14.15 -8.29 -15.75
CA VAL A 18 -15.52 -7.80 -15.56
C VAL A 18 -15.70 -6.41 -16.15
N LEU A 19 -14.72 -5.52 -16.00
CA LEU A 19 -14.75 -4.17 -16.56
C LEU A 19 -14.78 -4.21 -18.10
N LEU A 20 -13.88 -4.96 -18.72
CA LEU A 20 -13.80 -5.13 -20.17
C LEU A 20 -15.06 -5.79 -20.72
N GLY A 21 -15.50 -6.90 -20.12
CA GLY A 21 -16.71 -7.60 -20.55
C GLY A 21 -17.96 -6.71 -20.49
N SER A 22 -18.09 -5.93 -19.42
CA SER A 22 -19.22 -5.00 -19.25
C SER A 22 -19.16 -3.83 -20.24
N LEU A 23 -17.97 -3.28 -20.52
CA LEU A 23 -17.78 -2.24 -21.54
C LEU A 23 -18.10 -2.75 -22.94
N THR A 24 -17.58 -3.91 -23.31
CA THR A 24 -17.88 -4.56 -24.59
C THR A 24 -19.38 -4.78 -24.75
N HIS A 25 -20.06 -5.29 -23.72
CA HIS A 25 -21.51 -5.49 -23.76
C HIS A 25 -22.27 -4.17 -23.99
N ILE A 26 -21.88 -3.07 -23.33
CA ILE A 26 -22.52 -1.76 -23.56
C ILE A 26 -22.31 -1.28 -25.00
N VAL A 27 -21.10 -1.43 -25.53
CA VAL A 27 -20.78 -1.02 -26.91
C VAL A 27 -21.57 -1.85 -27.91
N GLU A 28 -21.60 -3.17 -27.75
CA GLU A 28 -22.37 -4.08 -28.61
C GLU A 28 -23.86 -3.74 -28.59
N SER A 29 -24.48 -3.61 -27.40
CA SER A 29 -25.88 -3.20 -27.27
C SER A 29 -26.16 -1.81 -27.85
N ALA A 30 -25.20 -0.88 -27.79
CA ALA A 30 -25.33 0.44 -28.40
C ALA A 30 -25.27 0.38 -29.93
N THR A 31 -24.41 -0.48 -30.50
CA THR A 31 -24.28 -0.66 -31.96
C THR A 31 -25.47 -1.39 -32.60
N LEU A 32 -26.14 -2.27 -31.85
CA LEU A 32 -27.34 -2.99 -32.29
C LEU A 32 -28.60 -2.11 -32.33
N ARG A 33 -28.60 -0.98 -31.61
CA ARG A 33 -29.67 0.02 -31.69
C ARG A 33 -29.57 0.82 -32.99
N GLN A 34 -30.22 0.32 -34.05
CA GLN A 34 -30.52 1.12 -35.24
C GLN A 34 -31.40 2.34 -34.90
N PRO A 35 -31.24 3.47 -35.62
CA PRO A 35 -32.02 4.69 -35.41
C PRO A 35 -33.52 4.58 -35.75
N SER A 36 -34.03 3.42 -36.20
CA SER A 36 -35.44 3.25 -36.57
C SER A 36 -36.39 2.99 -35.39
N LEU A 37 -35.88 3.00 -34.15
CA LEU A 37 -36.62 2.65 -32.93
C LEU A 37 -36.98 3.86 -32.06
N THR A 38 -36.98 5.08 -32.63
CA THR A 38 -37.36 6.29 -31.89
C THR A 38 -38.85 6.34 -31.53
N ASP A 39 -39.68 5.49 -32.15
CA ASP A 39 -41.11 5.44 -31.85
C ASP A 39 -41.51 4.09 -31.24
N ALA A 40 -41.56 4.06 -29.91
CA ALA A 40 -41.99 2.89 -29.13
C ALA A 40 -43.44 2.45 -29.44
N SER A 41 -44.22 3.32 -30.08
CA SER A 41 -45.63 3.06 -30.42
C SER A 41 -45.81 2.18 -31.66
N LEU A 42 -44.81 2.13 -32.56
CA LEU A 42 -44.84 1.37 -33.82
C LEU A 42 -44.29 -0.07 -33.68
N LEU A 43 -43.81 -0.45 -32.48
CA LEU A 43 -43.19 -1.74 -32.23
C LEU A 43 -44.19 -2.79 -31.76
N GLU A 44 -44.12 -3.97 -32.37
CA GLU A 44 -44.80 -5.19 -31.93
C GLU A 44 -44.54 -5.42 -30.42
N PRO A 45 -45.51 -5.90 -29.62
CA PRO A 45 -45.35 -6.09 -28.18
C PRO A 45 -44.12 -6.92 -27.81
N LYS A 46 -43.76 -7.92 -28.63
CA LYS A 46 -42.57 -8.77 -28.46
C LYS A 46 -41.25 -7.98 -28.50
N ASP A 47 -41.17 -6.93 -29.31
CA ASP A 47 -39.96 -6.12 -29.43
C ASP A 47 -39.79 -5.17 -28.24
N ARG A 48 -40.89 -4.72 -27.62
CA ARG A 48 -40.84 -3.90 -26.41
C ARG A 48 -40.25 -4.65 -25.21
N TYR A 49 -40.61 -5.93 -25.04
CA TYR A 49 -40.05 -6.77 -23.97
C TYR A 49 -38.55 -7.00 -24.15
N LYS A 50 -38.10 -7.26 -25.39
CA LYS A 50 -36.67 -7.41 -25.70
C LYS A 50 -35.88 -6.13 -25.41
N ILE A 51 -36.40 -4.98 -25.82
CA ILE A 51 -35.78 -3.67 -25.56
C ILE A 51 -35.71 -3.38 -24.05
N ALA A 52 -36.75 -3.72 -23.29
CA ALA A 52 -36.75 -3.55 -21.84
C ALA A 52 -35.72 -4.46 -21.15
N GLN A 53 -35.62 -5.72 -21.58
CA GLN A 53 -34.62 -6.67 -21.10
C GLN A 53 -33.19 -6.17 -21.39
N GLU A 54 -32.95 -5.68 -22.61
CA GLU A 54 -31.63 -5.17 -23.01
C GLU A 54 -31.26 -3.90 -22.22
N ARG A 55 -32.22 -3.00 -21.95
CA ARG A 55 -32.01 -1.85 -21.06
C ARG A 55 -31.59 -2.27 -19.64
N GLN A 56 -32.24 -3.29 -19.09
CA GLN A 56 -31.88 -3.84 -17.78
C GLN A 56 -30.45 -4.36 -17.77
N LEU A 57 -30.05 -5.11 -18.82
CA LEU A 57 -28.69 -5.64 -18.95
C LEU A 57 -27.65 -4.52 -19.11
N MET A 58 -27.95 -3.47 -19.88
CA MET A 58 -27.06 -2.31 -20.00
C MET A 58 -26.89 -1.57 -18.66
N GLN A 59 -27.96 -1.44 -17.88
CA GLN A 59 -27.88 -0.86 -16.53
C GLN A 59 -27.04 -1.73 -15.58
N GLY A 60 -27.19 -3.06 -15.66
CA GLY A 60 -26.36 -4.00 -14.91
C GLY A 60 -24.88 -3.91 -15.29
N ALA A 61 -24.57 -3.83 -16.58
CA ALA A 61 -23.21 -3.64 -17.09
C ALA A 61 -22.61 -2.31 -16.60
N ALA A 62 -23.39 -1.23 -16.59
CA ALA A 62 -22.94 0.07 -16.05
C ALA A 62 -22.62 -0.02 -14.55
N ALA A 63 -23.43 -0.72 -13.77
CA ALA A 63 -23.17 -0.93 -12.35
C ALA A 63 -21.89 -1.77 -12.13
N ASN A 64 -21.70 -2.83 -12.92
CA ASN A 64 -20.49 -3.65 -12.86
C ASN A 64 -19.22 -2.86 -13.19
N ILE A 65 -19.27 -1.95 -14.16
CA ILE A 65 -18.16 -1.05 -14.49
C ILE A 65 -17.77 -0.20 -13.27
N VAL A 66 -18.75 0.44 -12.64
CA VAL A 66 -18.51 1.30 -11.46
C VAL A 66 -17.95 0.49 -10.31
N ASN A 67 -18.50 -0.70 -10.04
CA ASN A 67 -18.04 -1.57 -8.97
C ASN A 67 -16.61 -2.07 -9.20
N SER A 68 -16.28 -2.47 -10.43
CA SER A 68 -14.93 -2.91 -10.80
C SER A 68 -13.92 -1.77 -10.68
N ALA A 69 -14.28 -0.57 -11.16
CA ALA A 69 -13.45 0.62 -11.01
C ALA A 69 -13.21 0.97 -9.53
N GLN A 70 -14.24 0.88 -8.69
CA GLN A 70 -14.11 1.11 -7.26
C GLN A 70 -13.20 0.06 -6.59
N SER A 71 -13.33 -1.22 -6.96
CA SER A 71 -12.46 -2.29 -6.44
C SER A 71 -10.99 -2.05 -6.80
N LEU A 72 -10.70 -1.65 -8.05
CA LEU A 72 -9.36 -1.30 -8.50
C LEU A 72 -8.76 -0.10 -7.74
N LEU A 73 -9.58 0.92 -7.45
CA LEU A 73 -9.16 2.06 -6.62
C LEU A 73 -8.85 1.64 -5.18
N THR A 74 -9.66 0.75 -4.61
CA THR A 74 -9.41 0.17 -3.29
C THR A 74 -8.10 -0.62 -3.27
N LEU A 75 -7.87 -1.50 -4.26
CA LEU A 75 -6.63 -2.25 -4.41
C LEU A 75 -5.40 -1.34 -4.47
N THR A 76 -5.50 -0.26 -5.25
CA THR A 76 -4.44 0.77 -5.35
C THR A 76 -4.16 1.44 -4.01
N SER A 77 -5.20 1.74 -3.22
CA SER A 77 -5.06 2.32 -1.88
C SER A 77 -4.39 1.35 -0.91
N GLU A 78 -4.78 0.08 -0.92
CA GLU A 78 -4.21 -0.99 -0.11
C GLU A 78 -2.71 -1.17 -0.39
N LEU A 79 -2.31 -1.19 -1.68
CA LEU A 79 -0.90 -1.26 -2.08
C LEU A 79 -0.09 -0.06 -1.58
N LYS A 80 -0.61 1.17 -1.72
CA LYS A 80 0.06 2.37 -1.20
C LYS A 80 0.25 2.30 0.31
N GLN A 81 -0.76 1.88 1.05
CA GLN A 81 -0.66 1.71 2.51
C GLN A 81 0.40 0.67 2.88
N ALA A 82 0.44 -0.46 2.18
CA ALA A 82 1.43 -1.51 2.42
C ALA A 82 2.87 -1.02 2.19
N LEU A 83 3.12 -0.30 1.10
CA LEU A 83 4.44 0.26 0.78
C LEU A 83 4.88 1.31 1.80
N LEU A 84 4.00 2.26 2.13
CA LEU A 84 4.31 3.30 3.13
C LEU A 84 4.62 2.68 4.51
N LEU A 85 3.83 1.70 4.94
CA LEU A 85 4.06 1.02 6.22
C LEU A 85 5.36 0.21 6.23
N ASN A 86 5.76 -0.36 5.09
CA ASN A 86 7.04 -1.06 4.96
C ASN A 86 8.21 -0.08 5.17
N ASP A 87 8.16 1.06 4.50
CA ASP A 87 9.17 2.11 4.60
C ASP A 87 9.32 2.61 6.05
N PHE A 88 8.20 2.88 6.75
CA PHE A 88 8.24 3.30 8.15
C PHE A 88 8.85 2.25 9.08
N LYS A 89 8.51 0.96 8.89
CA LYS A 89 9.09 -0.13 9.69
C LYS A 89 10.59 -0.25 9.46
N MET A 90 11.03 -0.18 8.20
CA MET A 90 12.44 -0.24 7.85
C MET A 90 13.23 0.96 8.40
N LEU A 91 12.66 2.16 8.30
CA LEU A 91 13.25 3.38 8.84
C LEU A 91 13.40 3.29 10.37
N ASN A 92 12.36 2.84 11.08
CA ASN A 92 12.39 2.67 12.52
C ASN A 92 13.43 1.63 12.97
N SER A 93 13.50 0.49 12.28
CA SER A 93 14.52 -0.53 12.56
C SER A 93 15.93 0.03 12.38
N THR A 94 16.16 0.78 11.30
CA THR A 94 17.44 1.43 11.02
C THR A 94 17.79 2.48 12.08
N ALA A 95 16.82 3.32 12.47
CA ALA A 95 16.99 4.32 13.50
C ALA A 95 17.32 3.69 14.87
N GLN A 96 16.62 2.61 15.22
CA GLN A 96 16.87 1.86 16.46
C GLN A 96 18.27 1.23 16.47
N SER A 97 18.69 0.62 15.36
CA SER A 97 20.06 0.07 15.23
C SER A 97 21.13 1.16 15.38
N ARG A 98 20.92 2.34 14.79
CA ARG A 98 21.83 3.48 14.92
C ARG A 98 21.87 3.99 16.36
N TRP A 99 20.71 4.11 17.00
CA TRP A 99 20.62 4.52 18.40
C TRP A 99 21.39 3.57 19.34
N LEU A 100 21.22 2.25 19.16
CA LEU A 100 21.97 1.25 19.92
C LEU A 100 23.49 1.38 19.70
N THR A 101 23.92 1.60 18.46
CA THR A 101 25.34 1.78 18.12
C THR A 101 25.92 3.03 18.78
N ILE A 102 25.17 4.14 18.78
CA ILE A 102 25.59 5.37 19.45
C ILE A 102 25.70 5.13 20.96
N LYS A 103 24.72 4.47 21.57
CA LYS A 103 24.73 4.14 22.99
C LYS A 103 25.90 3.24 23.40
N ASP A 104 26.24 2.24 22.60
CA ASP A 104 27.41 1.39 22.82
C ASP A 104 28.72 2.20 22.74
N ARG A 105 28.85 3.09 21.75
CA ARG A 105 30.03 3.96 21.62
C ARG A 105 30.15 4.96 22.78
N GLU A 106 29.03 5.54 23.21
CA GLU A 106 28.97 6.44 24.37
C GLU A 106 29.41 5.70 25.64
N ALA A 107 28.91 4.49 25.87
CA ALA A 107 29.29 3.66 27.01
C ALA A 107 30.78 3.31 27.00
N LYS A 108 31.34 2.94 25.84
CA LYS A 108 32.78 2.67 25.67
C LYS A 108 33.62 3.92 25.93
N GLY A 109 33.24 5.06 25.35
CA GLY A 109 33.94 6.34 25.56
C GLY A 109 33.95 6.76 27.02
N ASN A 110 32.80 6.67 27.70
CA ASN A 110 32.70 6.95 29.14
C ASN A 110 33.54 5.98 29.97
N GLY A 111 33.59 4.70 29.59
CA GLY A 111 34.45 3.71 30.24
C GLY A 111 35.93 4.07 30.13
N THR A 112 36.39 4.43 28.93
CA THR A 112 37.78 4.86 28.71
C THR A 112 38.13 6.13 29.46
N LEU A 113 37.21 7.11 29.53
CA LEU A 113 37.44 8.34 30.31
C LEU A 113 37.58 8.05 31.81
N LEU A 114 36.76 7.15 32.35
CA LEU A 114 36.85 6.75 33.75
C LEU A 114 38.17 6.01 34.05
N GLU A 115 38.65 5.21 33.11
CA GLU A 115 39.93 4.52 33.22
C GLU A 115 41.11 5.52 33.20
N PHE A 116 41.09 6.48 32.28
CA PHE A 116 42.06 7.59 32.25
C PHE A 116 42.05 8.41 33.54
N GLN A 117 40.87 8.69 34.09
CA GLN A 117 40.75 9.41 35.35
C GLN A 117 41.45 8.64 36.49
N LYS A 118 41.21 7.33 36.60
CA LYS A 118 41.88 6.49 37.61
C LYS A 118 43.39 6.45 37.42
N GLU A 119 43.86 6.43 36.19
CA GLU A 119 45.29 6.43 35.92
C GLU A 119 45.95 7.77 36.27
N LEU A 120 45.28 8.90 36.00
CA LEU A 120 45.74 10.22 36.44
C LEU A 120 45.75 10.35 37.97
N GLU A 121 44.71 9.87 38.65
CA GLU A 121 44.66 9.85 40.12
C GLU A 121 45.82 9.02 40.70
N ARG A 122 46.09 7.84 40.11
CA ARG A 122 47.25 7.01 40.49
C ARG A 122 48.57 7.75 40.30
N VAL A 123 48.81 8.30 39.11
CA VAL A 123 50.06 9.03 38.80
C VAL A 123 50.24 10.23 39.72
N THR A 124 49.15 10.94 40.03
CA THR A 124 49.19 12.07 40.96
C THR A 124 49.59 11.60 42.36
N ALA A 125 49.01 10.50 42.86
CA ALA A 125 49.38 9.92 44.15
C ALA A 125 50.84 9.43 44.18
N GLU A 126 51.33 8.81 43.10
CA GLU A 126 52.74 8.40 42.97
C GLU A 126 53.69 9.60 43.01
N ILE A 127 53.32 10.72 42.36
CA ILE A 127 54.10 11.96 42.40
C ILE A 127 54.06 12.61 43.79
N GLU A 128 52.89 12.66 44.43
CA GLU A 128 52.74 13.18 45.79
C GLU A 128 53.58 12.40 46.79
N ASP A 129 53.59 11.06 46.72
CA ASP A 129 54.43 10.20 47.55
C ASP A 129 55.92 10.40 47.26
N ALA A 130 56.32 10.56 45.99
CA ALA A 130 57.71 10.84 45.64
C ALA A 130 58.21 12.22 46.12
N LEU A 131 57.33 13.22 46.21
CA LEU A 131 57.68 14.59 46.60
C LEU A 131 57.55 14.86 48.10
N TYR A 132 56.56 14.25 48.75
CA TYR A 132 56.20 14.52 50.16
C TYR A 132 56.25 13.27 51.06
N GLY A 133 56.55 12.10 50.49
CA GLY A 133 56.85 10.90 51.26
C GLY A 133 58.11 11.10 52.12
N ARG A 134 58.05 10.59 53.36
CA ARG A 134 59.23 10.40 54.21
C ARG A 134 60.10 9.26 53.70
#